data_AF-A0A813IGP2-F1
#
_entry.id   AF-A0A813IGP2-F1
#
_cell.length_a   1.000
_cell.length_b   1.000
_cell.length_c   1.000
_cell.angle_alpha   90.00
_cell.angle_beta   90.00
_cell.angle_gamma   90.00
#
_symmetry.space_group_name_H-M   'P 1'
#
loop_
_entity.id
_entity.type
_entity.pdbx_description
1 polymer ?
#
loop_
_entity_poly.entity_id
_entity_poly.type
_entity_poly.pdbx_seq_one_letter_code
_entity_poly.pdbx_strand_id
1 'polypeptide(L)'
;MCAEACRVVLLSPLDIHFSQTRIRPDFQDGRSLEDTQANIQVTDLKAVQEFEDLSESELPGELLLVAPFPSIEVTKWRCKFRDENGAPRLDPDTGLDLYSKEESWFSFDNRRLCCLQRAAVAKWPLQARCEVVEVPHNLARTRELRKFDTRTFGKTVLVGSRDMPDPACWSWRAAVGQPEEPPPDTGVAMQPGVRWRGMRAGAPGSGRGGAEGGPGHQLSGRRLSMKNREERRRWSRKNHERMRKTKAVPSR
;
A
#
# COMPACT_ATOMS: atom_id res chain seq x y z
N MET A 1 -20.64 7.05 14.57
CA MET A 1 -19.76 6.19 13.77
C MET A 1 -18.35 6.34 14.31
N CYS A 2 -17.78 5.30 14.93
CA CYS A 2 -16.39 5.34 15.37
C CYS A 2 -15.49 5.45 14.14
N ALA A 3 -14.52 6.36 14.16
CA ALA A 3 -13.49 6.38 13.14
C ALA A 3 -12.68 5.08 13.28
N GLU A 4 -12.71 4.22 12.27
CA GLU A 4 -11.82 3.06 12.20
C GLU A 4 -10.38 3.55 12.32
N ALA A 5 -9.67 3.08 13.34
CA ALA A 5 -8.28 3.42 13.55
C ALA A 5 -7.38 2.54 12.66
N CYS A 6 -6.19 3.04 12.34
CA CYS A 6 -5.15 2.18 11.75
C CYS A 6 -4.85 1.00 12.69
N ARG A 7 -4.73 -0.20 12.13
CA ARG A 7 -4.39 -1.42 12.87
C ARG A 7 -3.24 -2.17 12.21
N VAL A 8 -2.58 -3.01 13.00
CA VAL A 8 -1.48 -3.87 12.53
C VAL A 8 -2.07 -5.23 12.19
N VAL A 9 -1.75 -5.72 11.00
CA VAL A 9 -2.19 -7.03 10.50
C VAL A 9 -1.00 -7.73 9.83
N LEU A 10 -1.15 -9.02 9.58
CA LEU A 10 -0.21 -9.80 8.78
C LEU A 10 -0.73 -9.91 7.35
N LEU A 11 0.17 -9.73 6.39
CA LEU A 11 -0.07 -9.98 4.97
C LEU A 11 1.10 -10.74 4.35
N SER A 12 0.81 -11.56 3.35
CA SER A 12 1.80 -12.02 2.39
C SER A 12 2.33 -10.80 1.60
N PRO A 13 3.65 -10.56 1.56
CA PRO A 13 4.21 -9.50 0.72
C PRO A 13 3.87 -9.65 -0.77
N LEU A 14 3.61 -10.87 -1.23
CA LEU A 14 3.30 -11.22 -2.61
C LEU A 14 1.84 -10.84 -2.99
N ASP A 15 0.98 -10.67 -1.98
CA ASP A 15 -0.43 -10.25 -2.12
C ASP A 15 -0.56 -8.71 -2.14
N ILE A 16 0.53 -7.98 -1.85
CA ILE A 16 0.54 -6.51 -1.80
C ILE A 16 1.06 -5.95 -3.12
N HIS A 17 0.33 -5.01 -3.67
CA HIS A 17 0.57 -4.38 -4.96
C HIS A 17 1.35 -3.07 -4.80
N PHE A 18 2.16 -2.75 -5.81
CA PHE A 18 2.83 -1.47 -5.96
C PHE A 18 1.84 -0.38 -6.36
N SER A 19 1.84 0.75 -5.64
CA SER A 19 0.99 1.90 -6.00
C SER A 19 1.53 2.72 -7.18
N GLN A 20 2.84 2.80 -7.34
CA GLN A 20 3.54 3.53 -8.41
C GLN A 20 4.28 2.59 -9.36
N THR A 21 4.36 2.99 -10.64
CA THR A 21 5.07 2.23 -11.70
C THR A 21 6.60 2.18 -11.50
N ARG A 22 7.20 3.13 -10.78
CA ARG A 22 8.66 3.23 -10.63
C ARG A 22 9.08 3.49 -9.19
N ILE A 23 10.18 2.87 -8.77
CA ILE A 23 10.88 3.15 -7.51
C ILE A 23 12.35 3.48 -7.75
N ARG A 24 12.93 4.24 -6.81
CA ARG A 24 14.38 4.45 -6.77
C ARG A 24 15.09 3.23 -6.16
N PRO A 25 16.31 2.90 -6.61
CA PRO A 25 17.10 1.81 -6.07
C PRO A 25 17.65 2.09 -4.66
N ASP A 26 17.69 3.37 -4.26
CA ASP A 26 18.22 3.76 -2.95
C ASP A 26 17.13 4.35 -2.05
N PHE A 27 17.28 4.14 -0.75
CA PHE A 27 16.53 4.81 0.31
C PHE A 27 17.05 6.23 0.55
N GLN A 28 16.28 7.03 1.30
CA GLN A 28 16.66 8.42 1.61
C GLN A 28 17.89 8.51 2.52
N ASP A 29 18.21 7.43 3.23
CA ASP A 29 19.38 7.30 4.09
C ASP A 29 20.60 6.74 3.34
N GLY A 30 20.52 6.59 2.02
CA GLY A 30 21.62 6.14 1.16
C GLY A 30 21.81 4.62 1.07
N ARG A 31 21.02 3.82 1.80
CA ARG A 31 21.07 2.36 1.66
C ARG A 31 20.42 1.90 0.35
N SER A 32 20.98 0.89 -0.30
CA SER A 32 20.38 0.26 -1.48
C SER A 32 19.21 -0.67 -1.09
N LEU A 33 18.37 -1.04 -2.07
CA LEU A 33 17.34 -2.07 -1.90
C LEU A 33 17.97 -3.42 -1.52
N GLU A 34 19.10 -3.76 -2.13
CA GLU A 34 19.85 -5.00 -1.95
C GLU A 34 20.40 -5.11 -0.52
N ASP A 35 21.09 -4.06 -0.04
CA ASP A 35 21.62 -4.02 1.33
C ASP A 35 20.48 -4.11 2.36
N THR A 36 19.37 -3.43 2.09
CA THR A 36 18.22 -3.44 3.00
C THR A 36 17.55 -4.81 3.03
N GLN A 37 17.43 -5.47 1.88
CA GLN A 37 16.89 -6.82 1.77
C GLN A 37 17.76 -7.83 2.53
N ALA A 38 19.09 -7.74 2.42
CA ALA A 38 20.02 -8.63 3.11
C ALA A 38 19.87 -8.58 4.66
N ASN A 39 19.32 -7.48 5.18
CA ASN A 39 19.08 -7.28 6.61
C ASN A 39 17.67 -7.74 7.06
N ILE A 40 16.83 -8.26 6.17
CA ILE A 40 15.52 -8.82 6.54
C ILE A 40 15.74 -10.19 7.17
N GLN A 41 15.24 -10.36 8.39
CA GLN A 41 15.30 -11.62 9.11
C GLN A 41 14.06 -12.46 8.81
N VAL A 42 14.23 -13.78 8.86
CA VAL A 42 13.14 -14.75 8.67
C VAL A 42 13.05 -15.58 9.93
N THR A 43 11.87 -15.63 10.53
CA THR A 43 11.58 -16.39 11.76
C THR A 43 10.31 -17.22 11.59
N ASP A 44 10.06 -18.18 12.47
CA ASP A 44 8.82 -18.95 12.42
C ASP A 44 7.61 -18.09 12.80
N LEU A 45 6.52 -18.18 12.02
CA LEU A 45 5.30 -17.40 12.26
C LEU A 45 4.61 -17.79 13.56
N LYS A 46 4.73 -19.05 13.99
CA LYS A 46 4.10 -19.59 15.22
C LYS A 46 4.47 -18.79 16.49
N ALA A 47 5.58 -18.06 16.46
CA ALA A 47 6.01 -17.20 17.56
C ALA A 47 5.19 -15.91 17.71
N VAL A 48 4.36 -15.56 16.71
CA VAL A 48 3.62 -14.29 16.66
C VAL A 48 2.14 -14.56 16.38
N GLN A 49 1.39 -14.97 17.41
CA GLN A 49 -0.05 -15.26 17.32
C GLN A 49 -0.96 -14.04 17.57
N GLU A 50 -0.40 -12.86 17.82
CA GLU A 50 -1.18 -11.70 18.29
C GLU A 50 -1.87 -10.91 17.18
N PHE A 51 -1.52 -11.13 15.91
CA PHE A 51 -2.00 -10.33 14.78
C PHE A 51 -2.92 -11.13 13.87
N GLU A 52 -3.98 -10.46 13.39
CA GLU A 52 -4.89 -11.01 12.38
C GLU A 52 -4.15 -11.16 11.04
N ASP A 53 -4.24 -12.35 10.42
CA ASP A 53 -3.72 -12.62 9.09
C ASP A 53 -4.81 -12.36 8.03
N LEU A 54 -4.54 -11.42 7.12
CA LEU A 54 -5.46 -11.01 6.05
C LEU A 54 -4.96 -11.41 4.65
N SER A 55 -4.03 -12.37 4.59
CA SER A 55 -3.49 -12.89 3.33
C SER A 55 -4.56 -13.67 2.55
N GLU A 56 -4.47 -13.66 1.21
CA GLU A 56 -5.43 -14.36 0.35
C GLU A 56 -5.14 -15.88 0.27
N SER A 57 -3.89 -16.26 0.52
CA SER A 57 -3.45 -17.66 0.51
C SER A 57 -4.07 -18.46 1.66
N GLU A 58 -4.81 -19.52 1.31
CA GLU A 58 -5.37 -20.50 2.28
C GLU A 58 -4.28 -21.36 2.94
N LEU A 59 -3.06 -21.35 2.41
CA LEU A 59 -1.95 -22.07 3.01
C LEU A 59 -1.49 -21.35 4.28
N PRO A 60 -1.34 -22.08 5.40
CA PRO A 60 -0.87 -21.48 6.64
C PRO A 60 0.51 -20.85 6.41
N GLY A 61 0.66 -19.57 6.78
CA GLY A 61 1.95 -18.91 6.75
C GLY A 61 2.91 -19.64 7.69
N GLU A 62 4.11 -19.95 7.20
CA GLU A 62 5.12 -20.64 8.01
C GLU A 62 6.17 -19.65 8.53
N LEU A 63 6.41 -18.59 7.76
CA LEU A 63 7.53 -17.68 7.99
C LEU A 63 7.04 -16.25 8.24
N LEU A 64 7.71 -15.54 9.14
CA LEU A 64 7.56 -14.11 9.38
C LEU A 64 8.81 -13.37 8.91
N LEU A 65 8.63 -12.35 8.09
CA LEU A 65 9.68 -11.42 7.68
C LEU A 65 9.77 -10.26 8.67
N VAL A 66 10.89 -10.18 9.39
CA VAL A 66 11.19 -9.09 10.31
C VAL A 66 12.13 -8.11 9.64
N ALA A 67 11.58 -6.99 9.17
CA ALA A 67 12.32 -6.01 8.39
C ALA A 67 13.09 -4.99 9.26
N PRO A 68 14.24 -4.46 8.79
CA PRO A 68 15.03 -3.45 9.50
C PRO A 68 14.45 -2.03 9.38
N PHE A 69 13.16 -1.92 9.07
CA PHE A 69 12.44 -0.66 8.86
C PHE A 69 11.03 -0.74 9.46
N PRO A 70 10.38 0.41 9.73
CA PRO A 70 9.00 0.41 10.20
C PRO A 70 8.06 -0.33 9.24
N SER A 71 7.07 -1.03 9.79
CA SER A 71 6.00 -1.71 9.04
C SER A 71 5.43 -0.78 7.96
N ILE A 72 5.21 -1.32 6.77
CA ILE A 72 4.69 -0.54 5.64
C ILE A 72 3.21 -0.23 5.86
N GLU A 73 2.77 0.93 5.38
CA GLU A 73 1.36 1.28 5.35
C GLU A 73 0.72 0.69 4.07
N VAL A 74 -0.44 0.06 4.22
CA VAL A 74 -1.23 -0.53 3.12
C VAL A 74 -2.69 -0.08 3.18
N THR A 75 -3.39 -0.15 2.07
CA THR A 75 -4.84 0.12 2.01
C THR A 75 -5.50 -0.73 0.94
N LYS A 76 -6.76 -1.13 1.16
CA LYS A 76 -7.58 -1.73 0.10
C LYS A 76 -8.03 -0.65 -0.87
N TRP A 77 -7.79 -0.89 -2.17
CA TRP A 77 -8.12 0.07 -3.21
C TRP A 77 -8.49 -0.60 -4.52
N ARG A 78 -9.42 0.03 -5.27
CA ARG A 78 -9.75 -0.37 -6.65
C ARG A 78 -8.87 0.39 -7.62
N CYS A 79 -7.94 -0.31 -8.27
CA CYS A 79 -7.04 0.34 -9.22
C CYS A 79 -7.81 0.85 -10.45
N LYS A 80 -7.52 2.08 -10.86
CA LYS A 80 -7.98 2.62 -12.14
C LYS A 80 -7.19 1.96 -13.27
N PHE A 81 -7.88 1.50 -14.32
CA PHE A 81 -7.24 0.87 -15.46
C PHE A 81 -6.56 1.93 -16.32
N ARG A 82 -5.38 1.59 -16.84
CA ARG A 82 -4.57 2.46 -17.68
C ARG A 82 -4.05 1.69 -18.88
N ASP A 83 -3.89 2.38 -19.99
CA ASP A 83 -3.20 1.86 -21.16
C ASP A 83 -1.67 1.90 -20.98
N GLU A 84 -0.94 1.47 -22.01
CA GLU A 84 0.53 1.46 -22.05
C GLU A 84 1.13 2.87 -21.93
N ASN A 85 0.41 3.89 -22.43
CA ASN A 85 0.78 5.30 -22.34
C ASN A 85 0.51 5.88 -20.93
N GLY A 86 -0.22 5.15 -20.09
CA GLY A 86 -0.67 5.57 -18.77
C GLY A 86 -1.96 6.38 -18.79
N ALA A 87 -2.61 6.55 -19.93
CA ALA A 87 -3.92 7.18 -20.03
C ALA A 87 -5.00 6.28 -19.41
N PRO A 88 -6.03 6.84 -18.76
CA PRO A 88 -7.19 6.07 -18.31
C PRO A 88 -7.80 5.21 -19.42
N ARG A 89 -8.00 3.92 -19.14
CA ARG A 89 -8.81 3.07 -20.02
C ARG A 89 -10.28 3.44 -19.80
N LEU A 90 -10.97 3.76 -20.89
CA LEU A 90 -12.39 4.09 -20.86
C LEU A 90 -13.23 2.88 -21.26
N ASP A 91 -14.41 2.78 -20.67
CA ASP A 91 -15.45 1.85 -21.04
C ASP A 91 -16.02 2.24 -22.42
N PRO A 92 -16.04 1.34 -23.42
CA PRO A 92 -16.47 1.68 -24.76
C PRO A 92 -17.95 2.10 -24.84
N ASP A 93 -18.80 1.55 -23.97
CA ASP A 93 -20.24 1.82 -24.00
C ASP A 93 -20.61 3.13 -23.31
N THR A 94 -20.00 3.41 -22.15
CA THR A 94 -20.33 4.59 -21.33
C THR A 94 -19.35 5.75 -21.47
N GLY A 95 -18.15 5.53 -22.01
CA GLY A 95 -17.06 6.51 -22.07
C GLY A 95 -16.45 6.85 -20.70
N LEU A 96 -16.77 6.09 -19.65
CA LEU A 96 -16.33 6.34 -18.28
C LEU A 96 -15.02 5.62 -17.96
N ASP A 97 -14.32 6.10 -16.93
CA ASP A 97 -13.09 5.47 -16.45
C ASP A 97 -13.35 4.05 -15.95
N LEU A 98 -12.55 3.08 -16.40
CA LEU A 98 -12.60 1.70 -15.91
C LEU A 98 -11.77 1.53 -14.64
N TYR A 99 -12.32 0.78 -13.69
CA TYR A 99 -11.65 0.39 -12.45
C TYR A 99 -11.70 -1.13 -12.25
N SER A 100 -10.79 -1.64 -11.43
CA SER A 100 -10.85 -3.02 -10.96
C SER A 100 -12.19 -3.30 -10.29
N LYS A 101 -12.77 -4.45 -10.61
CA LYS A 101 -13.99 -4.94 -9.95
C LYS A 101 -13.75 -5.23 -8.47
N GLU A 102 -12.56 -5.73 -8.17
CA GLU A 102 -12.14 -6.14 -6.84
C GLU A 102 -11.15 -5.14 -6.24
N GLU A 103 -11.16 -5.07 -4.91
CA GLU A 103 -10.18 -4.32 -4.14
C GLU A 103 -8.96 -5.18 -3.90
N SER A 104 -7.77 -4.60 -4.06
CA SER A 104 -6.51 -5.25 -3.74
C SER A 104 -5.74 -4.43 -2.71
N TRP A 105 -4.78 -5.06 -2.04
CA TRP A 105 -3.89 -4.37 -1.11
C TRP A 105 -2.84 -3.58 -1.87
N PHE A 106 -2.75 -2.27 -1.62
CA PHE A 106 -1.72 -1.41 -2.20
C PHE A 106 -0.83 -0.81 -1.12
N SER A 107 0.48 -0.77 -1.39
CA SER A 107 1.46 -0.15 -0.49
C SER A 107 1.62 1.34 -0.73
N PHE A 108 1.77 2.11 0.35
CA PHE A 108 2.25 3.49 0.29
C PHE A 108 3.79 3.60 0.21
N ASP A 109 4.51 2.50 0.44
CA ASP A 109 5.97 2.41 0.56
C ASP A 109 6.57 1.38 -0.41
N ASN A 110 6.43 1.60 -1.71
CA ASN A 110 6.85 0.65 -2.76
C ASN A 110 8.31 0.15 -2.65
N ARG A 111 9.25 0.97 -2.19
CA ARG A 111 10.66 0.52 -2.00
C ARG A 111 10.77 -0.56 -0.93
N ARG A 112 10.10 -0.37 0.21
CA ARG A 112 10.09 -1.34 1.31
C ARG A 112 9.33 -2.60 0.91
N LEU A 113 8.22 -2.45 0.18
CA LEU A 113 7.49 -3.58 -0.40
C LEU A 113 8.39 -4.41 -1.32
N CYS A 114 9.19 -3.77 -2.20
CA CYS A 114 10.10 -4.49 -3.09
C CYS A 114 11.11 -5.35 -2.31
N CYS A 115 11.71 -4.83 -1.24
CA CYS A 115 12.59 -5.61 -0.36
C CYS A 115 11.86 -6.80 0.28
N LEU A 116 10.63 -6.60 0.78
CA LEU A 116 9.81 -7.66 1.39
C LEU A 116 9.44 -8.75 0.38
N GLN A 117 9.03 -8.37 -0.84
CA GLN A 117 8.73 -9.32 -1.91
C GLN A 117 9.96 -10.13 -2.31
N ARG A 118 11.12 -9.49 -2.49
CA ARG A 118 12.37 -10.19 -2.81
C ARG A 118 12.76 -11.18 -1.70
N ALA A 119 12.59 -10.80 -0.43
CA ALA A 119 12.84 -11.70 0.71
C ALA A 119 11.84 -12.87 0.77
N ALA A 120 10.55 -12.63 0.47
CA ALA A 120 9.54 -13.68 0.38
C ALA A 120 9.82 -14.65 -0.78
N VAL A 121 10.15 -14.12 -1.97
CA VAL A 121 10.53 -14.92 -3.15
C VAL A 121 11.71 -15.83 -2.86
N ALA A 122 12.71 -15.37 -2.09
CA ALA A 122 13.85 -16.20 -1.69
C ALA A 122 13.47 -17.40 -0.79
N LYS A 123 12.25 -17.44 -0.26
CA LYS A 123 11.69 -18.54 0.54
C LYS A 123 10.60 -19.31 -0.19
N TRP A 124 10.24 -18.93 -1.41
CA TRP A 124 9.26 -19.62 -2.22
C TRP A 124 9.65 -21.11 -2.43
N PRO A 125 8.72 -22.08 -2.31
CA PRO A 125 7.26 -21.94 -2.20
C PRO A 125 6.72 -21.75 -0.78
N LEU A 126 7.58 -21.66 0.25
CA LEU A 126 7.11 -21.43 1.61
C LEU A 126 6.47 -20.05 1.74
N GLN A 127 5.33 -20.02 2.42
CA GLN A 127 4.53 -18.83 2.59
C GLN A 127 5.11 -17.93 3.69
N ALA A 128 5.48 -16.71 3.30
CA ALA A 128 5.98 -15.69 4.21
C ALA A 128 4.91 -14.63 4.50
N ARG A 129 4.88 -14.12 5.73
CA ARG A 129 4.06 -13.00 6.19
C ARG A 129 4.94 -11.85 6.61
N CYS A 130 4.41 -10.63 6.59
CA CYS A 130 5.04 -9.47 7.20
C CYS A 130 4.01 -8.62 7.95
N GLU A 131 4.48 -7.90 8.97
CA GLU A 131 3.64 -6.91 9.66
C GLU A 131 3.42 -5.70 8.75
N VAL A 132 2.16 -5.32 8.60
CA VAL A 132 1.75 -4.10 7.88
C VAL A 132 0.78 -3.28 8.72
N VAL A 133 0.72 -1.99 8.46
CA VAL A 133 -0.29 -1.09 9.03
C VAL A 133 -1.39 -0.91 8.01
N GLU A 134 -2.56 -1.48 8.29
CA GLU A 134 -3.77 -1.20 7.53
C GLU A 134 -4.20 0.25 7.77
N VAL A 135 -4.32 1.00 6.68
CA VAL A 135 -4.87 2.35 6.64
C VAL A 135 -6.26 2.26 6.05
N PRO A 136 -7.32 2.39 6.87
CA PRO A 136 -8.70 2.44 6.41
C PRO A 136 -8.89 3.48 5.32
N HIS A 137 -9.76 3.20 4.35
CA HIS A 137 -9.99 4.05 3.18
C HIS A 137 -10.39 5.50 3.55
N ASN A 138 -11.17 5.68 4.62
CA ASN A 138 -11.57 7.00 5.13
C ASN A 138 -10.40 7.81 5.72
N LEU A 139 -9.33 7.14 6.16
CA LEU A 139 -8.11 7.76 6.69
C LEU A 139 -7.01 7.89 5.63
N ALA A 140 -7.05 7.06 4.58
CA ALA A 140 -6.16 7.17 3.43
C ALA A 140 -6.34 8.56 2.80
N ARG A 141 -5.28 9.37 2.82
CA ARG A 141 -5.38 10.74 2.32
C ARG A 141 -5.60 10.67 0.81
N THR A 142 -6.64 11.34 0.31
CA THR A 142 -6.94 11.39 -1.13
C THR A 142 -5.73 11.79 -1.98
N ARG A 143 -4.80 12.60 -1.44
CA ARG A 143 -3.56 12.97 -2.13
C ARG A 143 -2.57 11.81 -2.30
N GLU A 144 -2.50 10.89 -1.35
CA GLU A 144 -1.64 9.70 -1.45
C GLU A 144 -2.23 8.70 -2.44
N LEU A 145 -3.55 8.53 -2.40
CA LEU A 145 -4.29 7.69 -3.36
C LEU A 145 -4.22 8.22 -4.80
N ARG A 146 -4.13 9.54 -5.01
CA ARG A 146 -3.89 10.13 -6.33
C ARG A 146 -2.54 9.73 -6.95
N LYS A 147 -1.59 9.27 -6.14
CA LYS A 147 -0.29 8.79 -6.62
C LYS A 147 -0.36 7.33 -7.09
N PHE A 148 -1.53 6.69 -6.98
CA PHE A 148 -1.71 5.33 -7.44
C PHE A 148 -1.81 5.39 -8.97
N ASP A 149 -0.67 5.14 -9.58
CA ASP A 149 -0.40 5.28 -11.01
C ASP A 149 0.47 4.12 -11.45
N THR A 150 -0.12 2.92 -11.35
CA THR A 150 0.46 1.69 -11.84
C THR A 150 -0.16 1.34 -13.19
N ARG A 151 0.69 0.92 -14.13
CA ARG A 151 0.30 0.42 -15.45
C ARG A 151 0.08 -1.09 -15.47
N THR A 152 0.59 -1.78 -14.46
CA THR A 152 0.60 -3.26 -14.37
C THR A 152 -0.23 -3.74 -13.18
N PHE A 153 -1.27 -2.99 -12.82
CA PHE A 153 -2.14 -3.28 -11.66
C PHE A 153 -1.36 -3.39 -10.34
N GLY A 154 -0.14 -2.89 -10.31
CA GLY A 154 0.78 -2.96 -9.18
C GLY A 154 1.46 -4.33 -9.02
N LYS A 155 1.38 -5.21 -10.02
CA LYS A 155 2.06 -6.51 -10.02
C LYS A 155 3.54 -6.41 -10.38
N THR A 156 3.94 -5.35 -11.07
CA THR A 156 5.35 -5.09 -11.42
C THR A 156 5.77 -3.67 -11.06
N VAL A 157 7.08 -3.45 -10.96
CA VAL A 157 7.66 -2.12 -10.72
C VAL A 157 8.99 -1.95 -11.44
N LEU A 158 9.23 -0.77 -12.00
CA LEU A 158 10.51 -0.38 -12.56
C LEU A 158 11.43 0.13 -11.45
N VAL A 159 12.64 -0.40 -11.37
CA VAL A 159 13.68 -0.03 -10.40
C VAL A 159 14.73 0.79 -11.13
N GLY A 160 14.76 2.09 -10.87
CA GLY A 160 15.71 2.99 -11.51
C GLY A 160 15.36 4.48 -11.33
N SER A 161 16.31 5.35 -11.65
CA SER A 161 16.04 6.79 -11.77
C SER A 161 15.10 7.07 -12.95
N ARG A 162 14.52 8.27 -13.03
CA ARG A 162 13.62 8.64 -14.14
C ARG A 162 14.35 8.70 -15.48
N ASP A 163 15.61 9.10 -15.44
CA ASP A 163 16.45 9.35 -16.62
C ASP A 163 17.21 8.09 -17.08
N MET A 164 17.05 6.98 -16.37
CA MET A 164 17.60 5.68 -16.75
C MET A 164 16.79 5.11 -17.92
N PRO A 165 17.40 4.91 -19.10
CA PRO A 165 16.68 4.50 -20.31
C PRO A 165 16.12 3.07 -20.19
N ASP A 166 16.85 2.18 -19.51
CA ASP A 166 16.47 0.78 -19.31
C ASP A 166 16.50 0.42 -17.82
N PRO A 167 15.45 0.80 -17.06
CA PRO A 167 15.36 0.43 -15.65
C PRO A 167 15.06 -1.06 -15.49
N ALA A 168 15.66 -1.69 -14.48
CA ALA A 168 15.35 -3.08 -14.16
C ALA A 168 13.85 -3.23 -13.83
N CYS A 169 13.18 -4.22 -14.40
CA CYS A 169 11.79 -4.54 -14.06
C CYS A 169 11.75 -5.61 -12.97
N TRP A 170 10.97 -5.40 -11.92
CA TRP A 170 10.72 -6.39 -10.87
C TRP A 170 9.26 -6.88 -10.92
N SER A 171 9.10 -8.19 -10.99
CA SER A 171 7.83 -8.93 -10.94
C SER A 171 8.07 -10.18 -10.11
N TRP A 172 7.36 -10.33 -8.98
CA TRP A 172 7.61 -11.48 -8.11
C TRP A 172 7.22 -12.80 -8.80
N ARG A 173 6.16 -12.80 -9.62
CA ARG A 173 5.71 -13.98 -10.39
C ARG A 173 6.80 -14.43 -11.35
N ALA A 174 7.35 -13.50 -12.13
CA ALA A 174 8.46 -13.79 -13.04
C ALA A 174 9.68 -14.34 -12.28
N ALA A 175 10.00 -13.78 -11.10
CA ALA A 175 11.12 -14.22 -10.27
C ALA A 175 10.98 -15.66 -9.74
N VAL A 176 9.76 -16.18 -9.57
CA VAL A 176 9.49 -17.57 -9.17
C VAL A 176 9.11 -18.48 -10.35
N GLY A 177 9.28 -18.00 -11.58
CA GLY A 177 8.96 -18.76 -12.80
C GLY A 177 7.46 -18.98 -13.04
N GLN A 178 6.60 -18.17 -12.41
CA GLN A 178 5.17 -18.16 -12.71
C GLN A 178 4.84 -17.24 -13.88
N PRO A 179 3.82 -17.58 -14.70
CA PRO A 179 3.36 -16.72 -15.77
C PRO A 179 2.84 -15.39 -15.21
N GLU A 180 3.02 -14.31 -15.98
CA GLU A 180 2.38 -13.05 -15.63
C GLU A 180 0.86 -13.19 -15.76
N GLU A 181 0.17 -12.64 -14.77
CA GLU A 181 -1.28 -12.63 -14.75
C GLU A 181 -1.77 -11.63 -15.80
N PRO A 182 -2.65 -12.03 -16.73
CA PRO A 182 -3.16 -11.12 -17.72
C PRO A 182 -3.92 -9.99 -17.02
N PRO A 183 -3.88 -8.77 -17.60
CA PRO A 183 -4.70 -7.68 -17.09
C PRO A 183 -6.18 -8.11 -17.10
N PRO A 184 -6.96 -7.80 -16.05
CA PRO A 184 -8.38 -8.09 -16.06
C PRO A 184 -9.06 -7.43 -17.27
N ASP A 185 -9.71 -8.23 -18.10
CA ASP A 185 -10.38 -7.76 -19.32
C ASP A 185 -11.61 -6.90 -19.01
N THR A 186 -12.27 -7.17 -17.89
CA THR A 186 -13.50 -6.50 -17.47
C THR A 186 -13.25 -5.62 -16.26
N GLY A 187 -13.50 -4.32 -16.41
CA GLY A 187 -13.56 -3.36 -15.31
C GLY A 187 -14.99 -2.95 -14.98
N VAL A 188 -15.15 -2.19 -13.90
CA VAL A 188 -16.40 -1.48 -13.61
C VAL A 188 -16.24 -0.04 -14.07
N ALA A 189 -17.11 0.38 -14.99
CA ALA A 189 -17.20 1.76 -15.44
C ALA A 189 -17.67 2.66 -14.28
N MET A 190 -16.92 3.72 -13.96
CA MET A 190 -17.28 4.65 -12.89
C MET A 190 -17.21 6.10 -13.35
N GLN A 191 -18.21 6.89 -12.96
CA GLN A 191 -18.25 8.31 -13.31
C GLN A 191 -17.09 9.07 -12.65
N PRO A 192 -16.30 9.84 -13.43
CA PRO A 192 -15.27 10.71 -12.88
C PRO A 192 -15.93 11.79 -12.01
N GLY A 193 -15.69 11.75 -10.71
CA GLY A 193 -16.17 12.78 -9.78
C GLY A 193 -17.36 12.39 -8.90
N VAL A 194 -17.90 11.18 -9.01
CA VAL A 194 -18.61 10.58 -7.87
C VAL A 194 -17.54 10.29 -6.82
N ARG A 195 -17.23 11.31 -6.01
CA ARG A 195 -16.45 11.13 -4.79
C ARG A 195 -17.03 9.90 -4.09
N TRP A 196 -16.17 9.01 -3.60
CA TRP A 196 -16.51 8.05 -2.54
C TRP A 196 -16.97 8.82 -1.29
N ARG A 197 -18.12 9.51 -1.35
CA ARG A 197 -18.95 9.74 -0.19
C ARG A 197 -19.51 8.36 0.08
N GLY A 198 -18.89 7.65 1.01
CA GLY A 198 -19.55 6.53 1.66
C GLY A 198 -20.99 6.93 1.94
N MET A 199 -21.90 6.02 1.61
CA MET A 199 -23.31 6.00 1.97
C MET A 199 -23.62 6.98 3.12
N ARG A 200 -23.99 8.22 2.79
CA ARG A 200 -24.85 9.01 3.65
C ARG A 200 -26.26 8.65 3.21
N ALA A 201 -26.74 7.51 3.70
CA ALA A 201 -28.16 7.29 3.80
C ALA A 201 -28.72 8.47 4.63
N GLY A 202 -29.68 9.19 4.04
CA GLY A 202 -30.60 10.07 4.76
C GLY A 202 -30.07 11.44 5.18
N ALA A 203 -30.22 12.42 4.31
CA ALA A 203 -30.70 13.74 4.73
C ALA A 203 -31.34 14.44 3.52
N PRO A 204 -32.68 14.55 3.45
CA PRO A 204 -33.33 15.35 2.44
C PRO A 204 -33.31 16.82 2.87
N GLY A 205 -33.01 17.70 1.92
CA GLY A 205 -33.68 19.00 1.89
C GLY A 205 -32.85 20.26 2.20
N SER A 206 -33.19 21.28 1.41
CA SER A 206 -32.84 22.71 1.49
C SER A 206 -31.40 23.07 1.13
N GLY A 207 -31.11 24.06 0.28
CA GLY A 207 -31.94 25.09 -0.32
C GLY A 207 -31.03 26.06 -1.07
N ARG A 208 -31.61 26.78 -2.02
CA ARG A 208 -31.02 27.79 -2.90
C ARG A 208 -30.41 28.99 -2.16
N GLY A 209 -29.45 29.65 -2.81
CA GLY A 209 -28.94 31.01 -2.54
C GLY A 209 -27.40 31.01 -2.65
N GLY A 210 -26.72 31.75 -3.52
CA GLY A 210 -26.98 33.10 -4.01
C GLY A 210 -26.05 34.08 -3.29
N ALA A 211 -25.27 34.84 -4.08
CA ALA A 211 -24.53 36.07 -3.74
C ALA A 211 -23.02 36.01 -3.38
N GLU A 212 -22.32 36.78 -4.22
CA GLU A 212 -21.10 37.58 -4.10
C GLU A 212 -20.57 37.99 -2.71
N GLY A 213 -19.24 38.14 -2.63
CA GLY A 213 -18.59 39.23 -1.89
C GLY A 213 -17.99 38.92 -0.51
N GLY A 214 -16.65 39.03 -0.38
CA GLY A 214 -16.00 39.29 0.91
C GLY A 214 -14.65 38.59 1.14
N PRO A 215 -13.55 39.34 1.39
CA PRO A 215 -12.24 38.79 1.72
C PRO A 215 -12.03 38.65 3.25
N GLY A 216 -11.32 37.59 3.65
CA GLY A 216 -10.63 37.50 4.94
C GLY A 216 -11.24 36.56 5.98
N HIS A 217 -10.60 35.41 6.22
CA HIS A 217 -10.08 35.04 7.55
C HIS A 217 -9.34 33.68 7.56
N GLN A 218 -8.08 33.76 7.98
CA GLN A 218 -7.30 32.85 8.82
C GLN A 218 -7.68 31.36 9.01
N LEU A 219 -6.66 30.53 8.72
CA LEU A 219 -6.04 29.56 9.64
C LEU A 219 -6.95 28.64 10.49
N SER A 220 -7.21 27.42 10.03
CA SER A 220 -7.51 26.30 10.95
C SER A 220 -7.19 24.88 10.44
N GLY A 221 -6.44 24.74 9.33
CA GLY A 221 -6.14 23.42 8.74
C GLY A 221 -4.96 22.62 9.37
N ARG A 222 -4.22 23.18 10.34
CA ARG A 222 -2.96 22.58 10.81
C ARG A 222 -3.06 21.62 12.01
N ARG A 223 -4.15 21.63 12.79
CA ARG A 223 -4.20 20.84 14.05
C ARG A 223 -4.53 19.35 13.86
N LEU A 224 -5.35 18.97 12.87
CA LEU A 224 -5.65 17.55 12.60
C LEU A 224 -4.46 16.79 11.98
N SER A 225 -3.53 17.49 11.33
CA SER A 225 -2.33 16.89 10.73
C SER A 225 -1.26 16.54 11.77
N MET A 226 -1.19 17.29 12.89
CA MET A 226 -0.20 17.03 13.94
C MET A 226 -0.56 15.83 14.82
N LYS A 227 -1.83 15.67 15.20
CA LYS A 227 -2.26 14.55 16.06
C LYS A 227 -1.97 13.19 15.43
N ASN A 228 -2.34 13.00 14.16
CA ASN A 228 -2.03 11.75 13.46
C ASN A 228 -0.53 11.53 13.26
N ARG A 229 0.28 12.60 13.17
CA ARG A 229 1.75 12.50 13.06
C ARG A 229 2.40 12.14 14.40
N GLU A 230 1.89 12.68 15.50
CA GLU A 230 2.35 12.37 16.85
C GLU A 230 1.96 10.94 17.27
N GLU A 231 0.76 10.49 16.92
CA GLU A 231 0.34 9.11 17.14
C GLU A 231 1.20 8.14 16.31
N ARG A 232 1.47 8.44 15.04
CA ARG A 232 2.43 7.66 14.22
C ARG A 232 3.84 7.65 14.82
N ARG A 233 4.33 8.77 15.36
CA ARG A 233 5.65 8.86 16.01
C ARG A 233 5.69 8.12 17.36
N ARG A 234 4.61 8.15 18.13
CA ARG A 234 4.49 7.44 19.41
C ARG A 234 4.41 5.93 19.18
N TRP A 235 3.67 5.52 18.16
CA TRP A 235 3.58 4.13 17.73
C TRP A 235 4.91 3.60 17.19
N SER A 236 5.56 4.35 16.30
CA SER A 236 6.89 4.00 15.78
C SER A 236 7.93 3.83 16.90
N ARG A 237 7.89 4.69 17.94
CA ARG A 237 8.76 4.54 19.13
C ARG A 237 8.45 3.27 19.92
N LYS A 238 7.18 2.98 20.20
CA LYS A 238 6.78 1.74 20.89
C LYS A 238 7.22 0.50 20.11
N ASN A 239 7.09 0.50 18.79
CA ASN A 239 7.47 -0.66 17.97
C ASN A 239 9.00 -0.85 17.93
N HIS A 240 9.75 0.26 17.82
CA HIS A 240 11.21 0.22 17.91
C HIS A 240 11.72 -0.28 19.28
N GLU A 241 11.00 0.05 20.35
CA GLU A 241 11.32 -0.43 21.71
C GLU A 241 10.97 -1.91 21.90
N ARG A 242 9.88 -2.39 21.29
CA ARG A 242 9.51 -3.82 21.26
C ARG A 242 10.58 -4.65 20.54
N MET A 243 11.06 -4.17 19.38
CA MET A 243 12.14 -4.80 18.62
C MET A 243 13.49 -4.84 19.35
N ARG A 244 13.77 -3.88 20.25
CA ARG A 244 14.97 -3.93 21.10
C ARG A 244 14.86 -4.98 22.21
N LYS A 245 13.66 -5.18 22.76
CA LYS A 245 13.44 -6.14 23.86
C LYS A 245 13.50 -7.59 23.37
N THR A 246 13.06 -7.89 22.15
CA THR A 246 13.14 -9.25 21.58
C THR A 246 14.56 -9.69 21.24
N LYS A 247 15.49 -8.77 20.96
CA LYS A 247 16.92 -9.08 20.73
C LYS A 247 17.73 -9.37 22.01
N ALA A 248 17.14 -9.22 23.19
CA ALA A 248 17.85 -9.33 24.46
C ALA A 248 17.74 -10.71 25.15
N VAL A 249 17.19 -11.73 24.48
CA VAL A 249 17.18 -13.10 25.02
C VAL A 249 18.58 -13.71 24.80
N PRO A 250 19.37 -13.97 25.86
CA PRO A 250 20.67 -14.60 25.71
C PRO A 250 20.46 -16.06 25.30
N SER A 251 21.10 -16.48 24.21
CA SER A 251 21.27 -17.88 23.86
C SER A 251 21.96 -18.59 25.03
N ARG A 252 21.23 -19.46 25.72
CA ARG A 252 21.79 -20.43 26.66
C ARG A 252 22.23 -21.67 25.92
#